data_AF-A0A2W6C781-F1
#
_entry.id   AF-A0A2W6C781-F1
#
_cell.length_a   1.000
_cell.length_b   1.000
_cell.length_c   1.000
_cell.angle_alpha   90.00
_cell.angle_beta   90.00
_cell.angle_gamma   90.00
#
_symmetry.space_group_name_H-M   'P 1'
#
loop_
_entity.id
_entity.type
_entity.pdbx_description
1 polymer ?
#
loop_
_entity_poly.entity_id
_entity_poly.type
_entity_poly.pdbx_seq_one_letter_code
_entity_poly.pdbx_strand_id
1 'polypeptide(L)'
;MAVVIDDRLLLDVLAGRPSAQVAEELAQGGVFTTSAWYYRLGRAVFGGSGAGALSGRLAAVDPPVVDRVRAALADLPASVALLHPRVVVPSCSPCVSAGI
;
A
#
# COMPACT_ATOMS: atom_id res chain seq x y z
N MET A 1 8.04 -12.34 5.50
CA MET A 1 7.49 -12.84 4.21
C MET A 1 6.76 -11.69 3.53
N ALA A 2 7.30 -11.15 2.44
CA ALA A 2 6.77 -9.94 1.82
C ALA A 2 5.25 -9.98 1.54
N VAL A 3 4.55 -8.87 1.82
CA VAL A 3 3.12 -8.67 1.60
C VAL A 3 2.84 -7.49 0.70
N VAL A 4 1.83 -7.63 -0.16
CA VAL A 4 1.28 -6.51 -0.94
C VAL A 4 -0.05 -6.09 -0.31
N ILE A 5 -0.16 -4.84 0.10
CA ILE A 5 -1.33 -4.28 0.78
C ILE A 5 -2.15 -3.40 -0.17
N ASP A 6 -3.47 -3.54 -0.07
CA ASP A 6 -4.43 -2.73 -0.82
C ASP A 6 -4.57 -1.31 -0.24
N ASP A 7 -5.42 -0.49 -0.84
CA ASP A 7 -5.69 0.89 -0.40
C ASP A 7 -6.26 0.99 1.02
N ARG A 8 -6.93 -0.06 1.52
CA ARG A 8 -7.54 -0.09 2.85
C ARG A 8 -6.49 -0.37 3.91
N LEU A 9 -5.67 -1.38 3.69
CA LEU A 9 -4.55 -1.71 4.58
C LEU A 9 -3.47 -0.64 4.54
N LEU A 10 -3.26 0.00 3.39
CA LEU A 10 -2.37 1.17 3.29
C LEU A 10 -2.88 2.32 4.16
N LEU A 11 -4.18 2.63 4.15
CA LEU A 11 -4.75 3.62 5.06
C LEU A 11 -4.47 3.28 6.53
N ASP A 12 -4.65 2.02 6.92
CA ASP A 12 -4.42 1.57 8.30
C ASP A 12 -2.93 1.71 8.70
N VAL A 13 -2.00 1.38 7.78
CA VAL A 13 -0.56 1.60 7.97
C VAL A 13 -0.24 3.09 8.15
N LEU A 14 -0.70 3.95 7.24
CA LEU A 14 -0.42 5.39 7.29
C LEU A 14 -1.11 6.09 8.48
N ALA A 15 -2.22 5.52 8.97
CA ALA A 15 -2.89 5.96 10.19
C ALA A 15 -2.14 5.53 11.47
N GLY A 16 -1.13 4.67 11.37
CA GLY A 16 -0.39 4.13 12.51
C GLY A 16 -1.10 2.97 13.23
N ARG A 17 -1.98 2.25 12.52
CA ARG A 17 -2.76 1.12 13.05
C ARG A 17 -2.65 -0.14 12.16
N PRO A 18 -1.43 -0.60 11.81
CA PRO A 18 -1.28 -1.82 11.04
C PRO A 18 -1.80 -3.04 11.82
N SER A 19 -2.25 -4.08 11.11
CA SER A 19 -2.47 -5.38 11.72
C SER A 19 -1.15 -5.98 12.19
N ALA A 20 -1.17 -6.94 13.12
CA ALA A 20 0.04 -7.58 13.65
C ALA A 20 0.95 -8.14 12.54
N GLN A 21 0.36 -8.81 11.55
CA GLN A 21 1.08 -9.34 10.40
C GLN A 21 1.76 -8.23 9.57
N VAL A 22 1.07 -7.11 9.33
CA VAL A 22 1.65 -6.00 8.56
C VAL A 22 2.72 -5.27 9.36
N ALA A 23 2.56 -5.15 10.68
CA ALA A 23 3.54 -4.56 11.57
C ALA A 23 4.87 -5.34 11.56
N GLU A 24 4.80 -6.67 11.55
CA GLU A 24 5.97 -7.53 11.44
C GLU A 24 6.71 -7.32 10.12
N GLU A 25 5.98 -7.31 8.99
CA GLU A 25 6.59 -7.07 7.69
C GLU A 25 7.14 -5.64 7.54
N LEU A 26 6.50 -4.64 8.15
CA LEU A 26 7.04 -3.26 8.17
C LEU A 26 8.42 -3.21 8.82
N ALA A 27 8.63 -3.96 9.91
CA ALA A 27 9.92 -4.05 10.59
C ALA A 27 10.99 -4.77 9.73
N GLN A 28 10.56 -5.65 8.83
CA GLN A 28 11.44 -6.42 7.94
C GLN A 28 11.61 -5.77 6.56
N GLY A 29 10.95 -4.63 6.28
CA GLY A 29 10.94 -3.99 4.96
C GLY A 29 10.15 -4.76 3.90
N GLY A 30 9.23 -5.63 4.33
CA GLY A 30 8.46 -6.53 3.48
C GLY A 30 7.10 -6.00 3.02
N VAL A 31 6.81 -4.70 3.16
CA VAL A 31 5.49 -4.12 2.82
C VAL A 31 5.54 -3.36 1.50
N PHE A 32 4.64 -3.76 0.59
CA PHE A 32 4.51 -3.20 -0.73
C PHE A 32 3.08 -2.73 -0.98
N THR A 33 2.89 -1.69 -1.78
CA THR A 33 1.57 -1.36 -2.36
C THR A 33 1.72 -1.07 -3.84
N THR A 34 0.63 -1.11 -4.60
CA THR A 34 0.67 -0.80 -6.03
C THR A 34 0.39 0.68 -6.26
N SER A 35 0.91 1.25 -7.35
CA SER A 35 0.58 2.63 -7.72
C SER A 35 -0.91 2.85 -7.96
N ALA A 36 -1.67 1.81 -8.34
CA ALA A 36 -3.12 1.87 -8.49
C ALA A 36 -3.83 2.04 -7.14
N TRP A 37 -3.44 1.27 -6.12
CA TRP A 37 -3.99 1.39 -4.76
C TRP A 37 -3.56 2.68 -4.07
N TYR A 38 -2.28 3.06 -4.20
CA TYR A 38 -1.77 4.35 -3.75
C TYR A 38 -2.55 5.53 -4.37
N TYR A 39 -2.76 5.52 -5.69
CA TYR A 39 -3.53 6.56 -6.38
C TYR A 39 -4.99 6.60 -5.92
N ARG A 40 -5.64 5.43 -5.76
CA ARG A 40 -7.02 5.35 -5.26
C ARG A 40 -7.16 5.95 -3.87
N LEU A 41 -6.23 5.66 -2.96
CA LEU A 41 -6.23 6.24 -1.62
C LEU A 41 -5.98 7.76 -1.68
N GLY A 42 -4.99 8.20 -2.45
CA GLY A 42 -4.72 9.64 -2.67
C GLY A 42 -5.95 10.39 -3.18
N ARG A 43 -6.63 9.85 -4.20
CA ARG A 43 -7.87 10.46 -4.71
C ARG A 43 -8.95 10.59 -3.64
N ALA A 44 -9.14 9.56 -2.80
CA ALA A 44 -10.13 9.59 -1.73
C ALA A 44 -9.79 10.63 -0.64
N VAL A 45 -8.49 10.76 -0.31
CA VAL A 45 -8.00 11.65 0.74
C VAL A 45 -7.95 13.12 0.30
N PHE A 46 -7.48 13.41 -0.92
CA PHE A 46 -7.29 14.77 -1.42
C PHE A 46 -8.48 15.32 -2.21
N GLY A 47 -9.20 14.47 -2.95
CA GLY A 47 -10.29 14.88 -3.85
C GLY A 47 -11.63 15.08 -3.15
N GLY A 48 -11.71 14.80 -1.85
CA GLY A 48 -12.98 14.64 -1.16
C GLY A 48 -13.61 13.29 -1.50
N SER A 49 -14.34 12.75 -0.54
CA SER A 49 -14.81 11.38 -0.55
C SER A 49 -15.94 11.18 -1.57
N GLY A 50 -15.63 11.03 -2.85
CA GLY A 50 -16.60 10.56 -3.85
C GLY A 50 -17.21 9.23 -3.40
N ALA A 51 -18.48 8.96 -3.71
CA ALA A 51 -19.18 7.75 -3.26
C ALA A 51 -18.35 6.48 -3.54
N GLY A 52 -17.83 5.83 -2.49
CA GLY A 52 -16.89 4.72 -2.61
C GLY A 52 -16.51 4.12 -1.27
N ALA A 53 -15.98 2.89 -1.27
CA ALA A 53 -15.74 2.10 -0.06
C ALA A 53 -14.71 2.68 0.92
N LEU A 54 -13.86 3.61 0.48
CA LEU A 54 -12.90 4.34 1.32
C LEU A 54 -13.51 5.59 1.98
N SER A 55 -14.56 6.14 1.39
CA SER A 55 -15.15 7.41 1.79
C SER A 55 -15.78 7.36 3.17
N GLY A 56 -16.54 6.30 3.45
CA GLY A 56 -17.07 6.06 4.78
C GLY A 56 -15.99 5.78 5.83
N ARG A 57 -14.85 5.19 5.43
CA ARG A 57 -13.72 4.97 6.36
C ARG A 57 -13.01 6.28 6.70
N LEU A 58 -12.75 7.13 5.71
CA LEU A 58 -12.10 8.43 5.94
C LEU A 58 -13.00 9.37 6.76
N ALA A 59 -14.32 9.34 6.55
CA ALA A 59 -15.26 10.12 7.34
C ALA A 59 -15.32 9.70 8.83
N ALA A 60 -14.99 8.44 9.13
CA ALA A 60 -14.95 7.90 10.49
C ALA A 60 -13.57 8.03 11.16
N VAL A 61 -12.58 8.61 10.48
CA VAL A 61 -11.22 8.81 11.00
C VAL A 61 -11.09 10.24 11.51
N ASP A 62 -10.47 10.39 12.68
CA ASP A 62 -10.29 11.71 13.29
C ASP A 62 -9.47 12.64 12.37
N PRO A 63 -9.82 13.94 12.29
CA PRO A 63 -9.13 14.89 11.41
C PRO A 63 -7.59 14.89 11.54
N PRO A 64 -6.99 14.82 12.75
CA PRO A 64 -5.54 14.76 12.89
C PRO A 64 -4.91 13.51 12.25
N VAL A 65 -5.63 12.40 12.20
CA VAL A 65 -5.18 11.16 11.56
C VAL A 65 -5.27 11.30 10.05
N VAL A 66 -6.31 11.96 9.52
CA VAL A 66 -6.42 12.27 8.09
C VAL A 66 -5.27 13.16 7.63
N ASP A 67 -4.88 14.17 8.42
CA ASP A 67 -3.75 15.05 8.10
C ASP A 67 -2.42 14.29 8.09
N ARG A 68 -2.22 13.35 9.03
CA ARG A 68 -1.06 12.45 9.01
C ARG A 68 -1.04 11.59 7.76
N VAL A 69 -2.18 11.00 7.40
CA VAL A 69 -2.30 10.18 6.18
C VAL A 69 -2.02 11.03 4.93
N ARG A 70 -2.49 12.28 4.89
CA ARG A 70 -2.18 13.23 3.81
C ARG A 70 -0.69 13.49 3.70
N ALA A 71 -0.01 13.79 4.80
CA ALA A 71 1.43 14.02 4.83
C ALA A 71 2.19 12.78 4.35
N ALA A 72 1.82 11.60 4.86
CA ALA A 72 2.47 10.34 4.48
C ALA A 72 2.13 9.88 3.05
N LEU A 73 1.05 10.35 2.44
CA LEU A 73 0.81 10.13 1.01
C LEU A 73 1.64 11.07 0.14
N ALA A 74 1.90 12.29 0.59
CA ALA A 74 2.76 13.24 -0.12
C ALA A 74 4.24 12.81 -0.08
N ASP A 75 4.66 12.21 1.04
CA ASP A 75 6.00 11.64 1.23
C ASP A 75 5.87 10.23 1.81
N LEU A 76 5.84 9.23 0.92
CA LEU A 76 5.58 7.84 1.31
C LEU A 76 6.71 7.32 2.21
N PRO A 77 6.40 6.74 3.38
CA PRO A 77 7.42 6.19 4.26
C PRO A 77 8.31 5.17 3.53
N ALA A 78 9.62 5.22 3.76
CA ALA A 78 10.58 4.31 3.15
C ALA A 78 10.34 2.83 3.49
N SER A 79 9.54 2.54 4.54
CA SER A 79 9.11 1.20 4.93
C SER A 79 7.99 0.61 4.05
N VAL A 80 7.41 1.41 3.15
CA VAL A 80 6.39 0.96 2.19
C VAL A 80 6.91 1.19 0.77
N ALA A 81 7.20 0.09 0.06
CA ALA A 81 7.67 0.17 -1.31
C ALA A 81 6.50 0.29 -2.31
N LEU A 82 6.60 1.22 -3.25
CA LEU A 82 5.60 1.43 -4.29
C LEU A 82 5.94 0.61 -5.54
N LEU A 83 5.12 -0.40 -5.82
CA LEU A 83 5.20 -1.19 -7.04
C LEU A 83 4.56 -0.43 -8.19
N HIS A 84 5.37 -0.02 -9.16
CA HIS A 84 4.89 0.57 -10.40
C HIS A 84 4.50 -0.51 -11.41
N PRO A 85 3.31 -0.42 -12.05
CA PRO A 85 2.80 -1.40 -13.01
C PRO A 85 3.57 -1.44 -14.34
N ARG A 86 4.76 -0.83 -14.42
CA ARG A 86 5.61 -0.80 -15.62
C ARG A 86 7.00 -1.43 -15.43
N VAL A 87 7.25 -2.13 -14.33
CA VAL A 87 8.42 -3.02 -14.24
C VAL A 87 7.93 -4.45 -14.01
N VAL A 88 7.85 -5.21 -15.11
CA VAL A 88 7.59 -6.65 -15.11
C VAL A 88 8.89 -7.36 -15.48
N VAL A 89 9.58 -7.97 -14.51
CA VAL A 89 10.57 -9.07 -14.70
C VAL A 89 10.80 -9.74 -13.32
N PRO A 90 10.97 -11.09 -13.21
CA PRO A 90 11.44 -12.01 -14.24
C PRO A 90 10.53 -13.21 -14.57
N SER A 91 10.61 -13.64 -15.83
CA SER A 91 10.25 -14.98 -16.27
C SER A 91 11.23 -15.99 -15.66
N CYS A 92 10.80 -16.75 -14.66
CA CYS A 92 11.46 -18.01 -14.33
C CYS A 92 10.94 -19.09 -15.28
N SER A 93 11.77 -19.48 -16.25
CA SER A 93 11.87 -20.87 -16.70
C SER A 93 13.23 -21.10 -17.37
N PRO A 94 14.23 -21.63 -16.65
CA PRO A 94 15.15 -22.57 -17.23
C PRO A 94 14.70 -23.98 -16.82
N CYS A 95 13.83 -24.59 -17.62
CA CYS A 95 13.81 -26.05 -17.67
C CYS A 95 14.91 -26.47 -18.66
N VAL A 96 16.17 -26.39 -18.22
CA VAL A 96 17.18 -27.30 -18.76
C VAL A 96 17.03 -28.58 -17.97
N SER A 97 16.30 -29.54 -18.51
CA SER A 97 16.50 -30.94 -18.19
C SER A 97 17.37 -31.54 -19.28
N ALA A 98 18.59 -31.87 -18.90
CA ALA A 98 19.49 -32.74 -19.65
C ALA A 98 18.90 -34.17 -19.76
N GLY A 99 19.21 -34.85 -20.88
CA GLY A 99 18.88 -36.26 -21.19
C GLY A 99 17.96 -36.35 -22.41
N ILE A 100 18.33 -36.96 -23.54
CA ILE A 100 19.19 -38.13 -23.82
C ILE A 100 20.05 -37.85 -25.06
#